data_AF-A0A7V9SBR8-F1
#
_entry.id   AF-A0A7V9SBR8-F1
#
_cell.length_a   1.000
_cell.length_b   1.000
_cell.length_c   1.000
_cell.angle_alpha   90.00
_cell.angle_beta   90.00
_cell.angle_gamma   90.00
#
_symmetry.space_group_name_H-M   'P 1'
#
loop_
_entity.id
_entity.type
_entity.pdbx_description
1 polymer ?
#
loop_
_entity_poly.entity_id
_entity_poly.type
_entity_poly.pdbx_seq_one_letter_code
_entity_poly.pdbx_strand_id
1 'polypeptide(L)'
;MDDQVLLEELGQFPLLDAMFGRRSRRFGVGMTIPDGPLAYSSTQPPLPLTDLERTVLVLCGAGVSGWHLGMEHTANGDPDRGCNYPVRLTGRVAASAAGIETSELIVSDDSGTFITRFRDLDPTGGRAIRAASDLETFVARVGEHCLRLSDYRVELPAAAPHISAHNLWNANRPGTTLFIPIIDMTQQVLDFLAIYLAGGIIPWDPLRDRPCGDLDRFVLPVCWTSASECRSPISSSTCWRPERSSLA
;
A
#
# COMPACT_ATOMS: atom_id res chain seq x y z
N MET A 1 -16.79 -3.64 27.26
CA MET A 1 -16.25 -2.27 27.28
C MET A 1 -16.88 -1.57 26.11
N ASP A 2 -17.22 -0.29 26.24
CA ASP A 2 -17.87 0.45 25.17
C ASP A 2 -16.85 0.73 24.06
N ASP A 3 -17.22 0.43 22.82
CA ASP A 3 -16.38 0.61 21.62
C ASP A 3 -15.98 2.07 21.44
N GLN A 4 -16.86 3.00 21.83
CA GLN A 4 -16.57 4.43 21.80
C GLN A 4 -15.45 4.81 22.77
N VAL A 5 -15.47 4.26 23.99
CA VAL A 5 -14.41 4.50 24.99
C VAL A 5 -13.06 3.97 24.51
N LEU A 6 -13.04 2.78 23.88
CA LEU A 6 -11.83 2.22 23.29
C LEU A 6 -11.21 3.12 22.20
N LEU A 7 -12.05 3.68 21.34
CA LEU A 7 -11.61 4.59 20.28
C LEU A 7 -11.11 5.92 20.83
N GLU A 8 -11.75 6.46 21.86
CA GLU A 8 -11.30 7.66 22.57
C GLU A 8 -9.94 7.45 23.22
N GLU A 9 -9.74 6.34 23.92
CA GLU A 9 -8.43 5.96 24.50
C GLU A 9 -7.35 5.80 23.43
N LEU A 10 -7.68 5.13 22.31
CA LEU A 10 -6.75 4.97 21.19
C LEU A 10 -6.34 6.33 20.60
N GLY A 11 -7.30 7.26 20.44
CA GLY A 11 -7.05 8.60 19.93
C GLY A 11 -6.14 9.45 20.82
N GLN A 12 -6.00 9.07 22.09
CA GLN A 12 -5.15 9.76 23.08
C GLN A 12 -3.80 9.05 23.29
N PHE A 13 -3.59 7.87 22.70
CA PHE A 13 -2.36 7.11 22.88
C PHE A 13 -1.17 7.83 22.20
N PRO A 14 -0.07 8.16 22.93
CA PRO A 14 1.01 8.96 22.37
C PRO A 14 1.76 8.25 21.24
N LEU A 15 1.95 8.94 20.11
CA LEU A 15 2.67 8.40 18.96
C LEU A 15 4.09 7.93 19.30
N LEU A 16 4.83 8.69 20.13
CA LEU A 16 6.19 8.33 20.52
C LEU A 16 6.21 7.05 21.39
N ASP A 17 5.20 6.86 22.23
CA ASP A 17 5.05 5.64 23.03
C ASP A 17 4.74 4.43 22.13
N ALA A 18 3.90 4.62 21.10
CA ALA A 18 3.64 3.61 20.08
C ALA A 18 4.93 3.20 19.36
N MET A 19 5.71 4.18 18.90
CA MET A 19 6.93 3.93 18.14
C MET A 19 8.03 3.27 18.99
N PHE A 20 8.33 3.82 20.17
CA PHE A 20 9.41 3.33 21.02
C PHE A 20 9.03 2.10 21.84
N GLY A 21 7.74 1.92 22.14
CA GLY A 21 7.19 0.73 22.80
C GLY A 21 6.98 -0.46 21.88
N ARG A 22 6.99 -0.26 20.55
CA ARG A 22 6.73 -1.32 19.57
C ARG A 22 7.69 -2.51 19.73
N ARG A 23 7.13 -3.71 19.89
CA ARG A 23 7.90 -4.97 19.91
C ARG A 23 7.21 -6.03 19.07
N SER A 24 7.98 -6.91 18.45
CA SER A 24 7.44 -8.11 17.83
C SER A 24 7.18 -9.16 18.92
N ARG A 25 5.91 -9.37 19.25
CA ARG A 25 5.49 -10.41 20.21
C ARG A 25 5.22 -11.70 19.46
N ARG A 26 5.78 -12.81 19.94
CA ARG A 26 5.74 -14.13 19.26
C ARG A 26 4.99 -15.20 20.05
N PHE A 27 4.30 -14.80 21.11
CA PHE A 27 3.44 -15.63 21.92
C PHE A 27 2.17 -14.82 22.26
N GLY A 28 1.03 -15.33 21.84
CA GLY A 28 -0.29 -14.75 22.09
C GLY A 28 -1.08 -15.58 23.11
N VAL A 29 -2.20 -15.02 23.58
CA VAL A 29 -3.14 -15.72 24.44
C VAL A 29 -3.67 -16.96 23.71
N GLY A 30 -3.77 -18.10 24.39
CA GLY A 30 -4.18 -19.37 23.80
C GLY A 30 -3.12 -20.11 22.98
N MET A 31 -1.90 -19.57 22.84
CA MET A 31 -0.82 -20.25 22.12
C MET A 31 -0.08 -21.27 23.00
N THR A 32 0.65 -22.17 22.33
CA THR A 32 1.54 -23.16 22.96
C THR A 32 2.88 -23.18 22.26
N ILE A 33 3.97 -22.95 23.01
CA ILE A 33 5.34 -23.25 22.58
C ILE A 33 5.68 -24.65 23.13
N PRO A 34 5.96 -25.63 22.26
CA PRO A 34 5.99 -27.04 22.66
C PRO A 34 7.22 -27.42 23.50
N ASP A 35 8.37 -26.79 23.27
CA ASP A 35 9.64 -27.19 23.87
C ASP A 35 10.64 -26.03 24.07
N GLY A 36 11.78 -26.36 24.67
CA GLY A 36 12.89 -25.44 24.93
C GLY A 36 12.71 -24.54 26.17
N PRO A 37 13.64 -23.61 26.41
CA PRO A 37 13.63 -22.74 27.59
C PRO A 37 12.42 -21.79 27.68
N LEU A 38 11.71 -21.59 26.56
CA LEU A 38 10.51 -20.77 26.48
C LEU A 38 9.23 -21.61 26.33
N ALA A 39 9.31 -22.93 26.55
CA ALA A 39 8.17 -23.83 26.51
C ALA A 39 7.09 -23.35 27.49
N TYR A 40 5.91 -23.06 26.96
CA TYR A 40 4.79 -22.58 27.75
C TYR A 40 3.49 -22.80 26.98
N SER A 41 2.46 -23.26 27.68
CA SER A 41 1.10 -23.39 27.18
C SER A 41 0.21 -22.39 27.90
N SER A 42 -0.45 -21.51 27.15
CA SER A 42 -1.40 -20.57 27.73
C SER A 42 -2.56 -21.30 28.41
N THR A 43 -2.98 -20.83 29.58
CA THR A 43 -4.15 -21.37 30.31
C THR A 43 -5.47 -20.74 29.89
N GLN A 44 -5.43 -19.76 28.98
CA GLN A 44 -6.57 -19.01 28.48
C GLN A 44 -6.91 -19.46 27.06
N PRO A 45 -8.19 -19.45 26.63
CA PRO A 45 -8.54 -19.72 25.24
C PRO A 45 -7.96 -18.65 24.29
N PRO A 46 -7.74 -18.98 23.00
CA PRO A 46 -7.39 -17.98 22.00
C PRO A 46 -8.38 -16.82 22.00
N LEU A 47 -7.86 -15.59 21.91
CA LEU A 47 -8.66 -14.37 21.94
C LEU A 47 -8.52 -13.65 20.58
N PRO A 48 -9.48 -13.83 19.65
CA PRO A 48 -9.48 -13.12 18.38
C PRO A 48 -9.72 -11.63 18.59
N LEU A 49 -9.30 -10.83 17.61
CA LEU A 49 -9.68 -9.42 17.53
C LEU A 49 -11.20 -9.29 17.33
N THR A 50 -11.78 -8.23 17.88
CA THR A 50 -13.14 -7.82 17.53
C THR A 50 -13.18 -7.24 16.11
N ASP A 51 -14.39 -7.11 15.55
CA ASP A 51 -14.59 -6.45 14.26
C ASP A 51 -14.07 -5.01 14.25
N LEU A 52 -14.26 -4.29 15.37
CA LEU A 52 -13.75 -2.95 15.55
C LEU A 52 -12.21 -2.92 15.53
N GLU A 53 -11.57 -3.73 16.37
CA GLU A 53 -10.10 -3.78 16.48
C GLU A 53 -9.46 -4.14 15.13
N ARG A 54 -10.04 -5.11 14.44
CA ARG A 54 -9.60 -5.49 13.09
C ARG A 54 -9.73 -4.32 12.12
N THR A 55 -10.88 -3.65 12.08
CA THR A 55 -11.13 -2.56 11.12
C THR A 55 -10.20 -1.38 11.37
N VAL A 56 -9.92 -1.06 12.64
CA VAL A 56 -8.92 -0.05 13.02
C VAL A 56 -7.52 -0.43 12.51
N LEU A 57 -7.09 -1.68 12.67
CA LEU A 57 -5.79 -2.12 12.18
C LEU A 57 -5.70 -2.09 10.64
N VAL A 58 -6.79 -2.45 9.95
CA VAL A 58 -6.89 -2.32 8.49
C VAL A 58 -6.73 -0.86 8.07
N LEU A 59 -7.42 0.04 8.74
CA LEU A 59 -7.32 1.47 8.52
C LEU A 59 -5.89 1.98 8.74
N CYS A 60 -5.21 1.57 9.81
CA CYS A 60 -3.83 1.96 10.06
C CYS A 60 -2.84 1.39 9.03
N GLY A 61 -3.08 0.17 8.53
CA GLY A 61 -2.18 -0.52 7.61
C GLY A 61 -2.36 -0.13 6.14
N ALA A 62 -3.60 0.10 5.73
CA ALA A 62 -3.95 0.33 4.32
C ALA A 62 -5.12 1.29 4.16
N GLY A 63 -5.49 2.09 5.16
CA GLY A 63 -6.63 3.00 5.10
C GLY A 63 -6.43 4.20 4.18
N VAL A 64 -7.48 4.98 4.03
CA VAL A 64 -7.46 6.29 3.36
C VAL A 64 -7.34 7.40 4.39
N SER A 65 -6.64 8.48 4.03
CA SER A 65 -6.43 9.67 4.85
C SER A 65 -7.19 10.90 4.31
N GLY A 66 -7.93 10.75 3.21
CA GLY A 66 -8.74 11.80 2.59
C GLY A 66 -8.33 12.05 1.14
N TRP A 67 -8.11 13.32 0.78
CA TRP A 67 -7.66 13.73 -0.56
C TRP A 67 -6.20 14.16 -0.48
N HIS A 68 -5.38 13.78 -1.44
CA HIS A 68 -4.02 14.29 -1.48
C HIS A 68 -4.03 15.81 -1.76
N LEU A 69 -3.09 16.55 -1.17
CA LEU A 69 -3.04 18.02 -1.30
C LEU A 69 -2.43 18.53 -2.61
N GLY A 70 -2.14 17.62 -3.54
CA GLY A 70 -1.53 17.92 -4.82
C GLY A 70 -0.02 17.67 -4.80
N MET A 71 0.56 17.64 -6.00
CA MET A 71 2.00 17.58 -6.23
C MET A 71 2.34 18.71 -7.20
N GLU A 72 3.61 19.11 -7.23
CA GLU A 72 4.04 20.10 -8.22
C GLU A 72 4.05 19.47 -9.63
N HIS A 73 3.92 20.31 -10.66
CA HIS A 73 4.09 19.88 -12.04
C HIS A 73 5.55 19.48 -12.33
N THR A 74 5.73 18.61 -13.32
CA THR A 74 7.07 18.35 -13.89
C THR A 74 7.49 19.50 -14.81
N ALA A 75 8.75 19.56 -15.21
CA ALA A 75 9.22 20.54 -16.20
C ALA A 75 8.46 20.51 -17.54
N ASN A 76 7.80 19.39 -17.87
CA ASN A 76 6.99 19.24 -19.08
C ASN A 76 5.49 19.55 -18.84
N GLY A 77 5.09 19.81 -17.59
CA GLY A 77 3.73 20.16 -17.21
C GLY A 77 3.44 21.64 -17.40
N ASP A 78 2.16 21.97 -17.59
CA ASP A 78 1.69 23.36 -17.60
C ASP A 78 1.63 23.90 -16.15
N PRO A 79 2.41 24.93 -15.79
CA PRO A 79 2.45 25.46 -14.43
C PRO A 79 1.09 25.96 -13.94
N ASP A 80 0.19 26.37 -14.85
CA ASP A 80 -1.13 26.91 -14.50
C ASP A 80 -2.19 25.81 -14.28
N ARG A 81 -1.83 24.52 -14.50
CA ARG A 81 -2.75 23.38 -14.40
C ARG A 81 -2.44 22.42 -13.25
N GLY A 82 -1.36 22.67 -12.51
CA GLY A 82 -0.90 21.80 -11.43
C GLY A 82 -0.29 20.49 -11.94
N CYS A 83 -0.17 19.49 -11.05
CA CYS A 83 0.52 18.24 -11.36
C CYS A 83 -0.02 17.54 -12.63
N ASN A 84 0.88 17.19 -13.54
CA ASN A 84 0.54 16.53 -14.81
C ASN A 84 0.68 15.00 -14.79
N TYR A 85 0.99 14.40 -13.63
CA TYR A 85 1.21 12.96 -13.49
C TYR A 85 0.61 12.26 -12.24
N PRO A 86 -0.30 12.87 -11.44
CA PRO A 86 -0.91 12.11 -10.36
C PRO A 86 -1.89 11.08 -10.94
N VAL A 87 -1.76 9.81 -10.53
CA VAL A 87 -2.60 8.72 -11.05
C VAL A 87 -3.95 8.67 -10.33
N ARG A 88 -3.96 8.89 -9.02
CA ARG A 88 -5.18 9.00 -8.21
C ARG A 88 -5.08 10.19 -7.28
N LEU A 89 -6.25 10.72 -6.91
CA LEU A 89 -6.40 11.87 -6.02
C LEU A 89 -6.72 11.49 -4.56
N THR A 90 -7.05 10.22 -4.33
CA THR A 90 -7.26 9.65 -3.01
C THR A 90 -5.95 9.74 -2.22
N GLY A 91 -6.04 10.04 -0.93
CA GLY A 91 -4.91 9.98 -0.01
C GLY A 91 -4.95 8.67 0.78
N ARG A 92 -3.79 8.03 0.95
CA ARG A 92 -3.60 6.83 1.76
C ARG A 92 -2.86 7.16 3.05
N VAL A 93 -2.97 6.29 4.05
CA VAL A 93 -2.18 6.40 5.29
C VAL A 93 -0.68 6.10 5.06
N ALA A 94 -0.36 5.33 4.01
CA ALA A 94 0.99 5.04 3.58
C ALA A 94 1.34 5.81 2.30
N ALA A 95 2.60 6.22 2.15
CA ALA A 95 3.06 6.93 0.96
C ALA A 95 3.09 6.01 -0.28
N SER A 96 2.85 6.59 -1.45
CA SER A 96 2.97 5.94 -2.75
C SER A 96 3.64 6.89 -3.74
N ALA A 97 4.34 6.33 -4.74
CA ALA A 97 4.81 7.10 -5.88
C ALA A 97 3.62 7.66 -6.67
N ALA A 98 3.61 8.97 -6.94
CA ALA A 98 2.68 9.66 -7.85
C ALA A 98 1.19 9.35 -7.63
N GLY A 99 0.76 8.97 -6.42
CA GLY A 99 -0.63 8.58 -6.17
C GLY A 99 -1.06 7.31 -6.92
N ILE A 100 -0.14 6.43 -7.32
CA ILE A 100 -0.44 5.15 -7.99
C ILE A 100 -1.31 4.26 -7.10
N GLU A 101 -0.88 4.08 -5.84
CA GLU A 101 -1.70 3.53 -4.75
C GLU A 101 -2.34 2.18 -5.08
N THR A 102 -1.56 1.27 -5.68
CA THR A 102 -2.00 -0.06 -6.09
C THR A 102 -2.11 -1.06 -4.94
N SER A 103 -1.72 -0.66 -3.73
CA SER A 103 -1.68 -1.54 -2.57
C SER A 103 -3.06 -1.72 -1.92
N GLU A 104 -3.36 -2.98 -1.62
CA GLU A 104 -4.52 -3.40 -0.83
C GLU A 104 -4.05 -4.37 0.26
N LEU A 105 -4.94 -4.70 1.19
CA LEU A 105 -4.68 -5.59 2.30
C LEU A 105 -5.66 -6.75 2.24
N ILE A 106 -5.14 -7.97 2.19
CA ILE A 106 -5.93 -9.17 2.50
C ILE A 106 -5.85 -9.38 4.01
N VAL A 107 -6.99 -9.63 4.64
CA VAL A 107 -7.09 -9.92 6.07
C VAL A 107 -7.75 -11.28 6.24
N SER A 108 -7.17 -12.12 7.08
CA SER A 108 -7.71 -13.45 7.35
C SER A 108 -7.67 -13.77 8.85
N ASP A 109 -8.82 -14.15 9.39
CA ASP A 109 -9.02 -14.53 10.79
C ASP A 109 -10.10 -15.61 10.91
N ASP A 110 -10.53 -15.93 12.13
CA ASP A 110 -11.51 -16.98 12.40
C ASP A 110 -12.89 -16.71 11.79
N SER A 111 -13.21 -15.46 11.46
CA SER A 111 -14.49 -15.06 10.86
C SER A 111 -14.49 -15.16 9.33
N GLY A 112 -13.32 -15.26 8.70
CA GLY A 112 -13.22 -15.36 7.25
C GLY A 112 -11.99 -14.68 6.66
N THR A 113 -12.04 -14.47 5.34
CA THR A 113 -11.01 -13.75 4.59
C THR A 113 -11.63 -12.58 3.85
N PHE A 114 -10.95 -11.44 3.89
CA PHE A 114 -11.41 -10.15 3.41
C PHE A 114 -10.32 -9.47 2.59
N ILE A 115 -10.69 -8.49 1.77
CA ILE A 115 -9.78 -7.65 1.01
C ILE A 115 -10.24 -6.20 1.04
N THR A 116 -9.30 -5.27 1.20
CA THR A 116 -9.60 -3.86 1.03
C THR A 116 -9.75 -3.49 -0.44
N ARG A 117 -10.61 -2.53 -0.76
CA ARG A 117 -10.81 -2.01 -2.13
C ARG A 117 -10.68 -0.50 -2.18
N PHE A 118 -9.74 0.04 -1.42
CA PHE A 118 -9.58 1.47 -1.29
C PHE A 118 -9.00 2.13 -2.54
N ARG A 119 -8.25 1.40 -3.37
CA ARG A 119 -7.76 1.93 -4.65
C ARG A 119 -8.89 2.26 -5.63
N ASP A 120 -10.05 1.65 -5.44
CA ASP A 120 -11.22 1.87 -6.29
C ASP A 120 -12.22 2.87 -5.70
N LEU A 121 -11.83 3.57 -4.64
CA LEU A 121 -12.61 4.69 -4.11
C LEU A 121 -12.74 5.79 -5.15
N ASP A 122 -13.99 6.12 -5.45
CA ASP A 122 -14.32 7.27 -6.27
C ASP A 122 -14.32 8.56 -5.41
N PRO A 123 -14.45 9.74 -6.05
CA PRO A 123 -14.50 11.02 -5.31
C PRO A 123 -15.65 11.11 -4.31
N THR A 124 -16.75 10.39 -4.52
CA THR A 124 -17.92 10.41 -3.65
C THR A 124 -17.66 9.63 -2.36
N GLY A 125 -17.13 8.41 -2.47
CA GLY A 125 -16.71 7.60 -1.35
C GLY A 125 -15.59 8.26 -0.54
N GLY A 126 -14.60 8.85 -1.22
CA GLY A 126 -13.54 9.62 -0.55
C GLY A 126 -14.08 10.81 0.25
N ARG A 127 -15.07 11.55 -0.29
CA ARG A 127 -15.74 12.64 0.42
C ARG A 127 -16.56 12.14 1.61
N ALA A 128 -17.27 11.03 1.44
CA ALA A 128 -18.03 10.42 2.52
C ALA A 128 -17.10 10.05 3.68
N ILE A 129 -15.98 9.38 3.42
CA ILE A 129 -15.01 9.03 4.47
C ILE A 129 -14.45 10.29 5.15
N ARG A 130 -14.08 11.33 4.37
CA ARG A 130 -13.58 12.60 4.91
C ARG A 130 -14.60 13.36 5.76
N ALA A 131 -15.89 13.23 5.48
CA ALA A 131 -16.95 13.91 6.20
C ALA A 131 -17.29 13.27 7.55
N ALA A 132 -16.51 12.28 8.02
CA ALA A 132 -16.68 11.73 9.36
C ALA A 132 -16.29 12.77 10.42
N SER A 133 -17.15 12.96 11.42
CA SER A 133 -16.95 13.92 12.53
C SER A 133 -16.14 13.33 13.69
N ASP A 134 -16.05 12.01 13.75
CA ASP A 134 -15.49 11.23 14.85
C ASP A 134 -14.86 9.94 14.31
N LEU A 135 -14.06 9.29 15.16
CA LEU A 135 -13.30 8.09 14.77
C LEU A 135 -14.21 6.88 14.51
N GLU A 136 -15.35 6.78 15.21
CA GLU A 136 -16.29 5.68 15.04
C GLU A 136 -16.93 5.71 13.64
N THR A 137 -17.49 6.86 13.26
CA THR A 137 -18.07 7.08 11.92
C THR A 137 -17.02 6.88 10.83
N PHE A 138 -15.78 7.31 11.09
CA PHE A 138 -14.68 7.13 10.15
C PHE A 138 -14.35 5.65 9.93
N VAL A 139 -14.19 4.89 11.02
CA VAL A 139 -13.91 3.45 10.98
C VAL A 139 -15.05 2.69 10.28
N ALA A 140 -16.31 3.02 10.59
CA ALA A 140 -17.47 2.41 9.97
C ALA A 140 -17.49 2.61 8.44
N ARG A 141 -17.31 3.86 7.96
CA ARG A 141 -17.27 4.18 6.52
C ARG A 141 -16.14 3.49 5.79
N VAL A 142 -14.96 3.40 6.41
CA VAL A 142 -13.80 2.70 5.83
C VAL A 142 -14.05 1.18 5.78
N GLY A 143 -14.74 0.64 6.78
CA GLY A 143 -15.14 -0.76 6.84
C GLY A 143 -16.00 -1.20 5.66
N GLU A 144 -16.85 -0.31 5.10
CA GLU A 144 -17.66 -0.59 3.90
C GLU A 144 -16.83 -0.97 2.67
N HIS A 145 -15.55 -0.60 2.65
CA HIS A 145 -14.61 -0.91 1.56
C HIS A 145 -13.73 -2.13 1.84
N CYS A 146 -14.04 -2.91 2.89
CA CYS A 146 -13.44 -4.20 3.17
C CYS A 146 -14.41 -5.31 2.73
N LEU A 147 -14.14 -5.93 1.59
CA LEU A 147 -15.02 -6.93 1.00
C LEU A 147 -14.65 -8.33 1.49
N ARG A 148 -15.65 -9.12 1.84
CA ARG A 148 -15.45 -10.55 2.16
C ARG A 148 -15.14 -11.33 0.88
N LEU A 149 -14.06 -12.11 0.94
CA LEU A 149 -13.64 -13.05 -0.10
C LEU A 149 -14.06 -14.49 0.21
N SER A 150 -14.08 -14.85 1.49
CA SER A 150 -14.39 -16.20 1.95
C SER A 150 -14.99 -16.18 3.36
N ASP A 151 -15.82 -17.17 3.65
CA ASP A 151 -16.35 -17.42 5.00
C ASP A 151 -15.33 -18.08 5.93
N TYR A 152 -14.18 -18.47 5.39
CA TYR A 152 -13.14 -19.21 6.09
C TYR A 152 -11.81 -18.47 6.11
N ARG A 153 -11.04 -18.69 7.18
CA ARG A 153 -9.62 -18.38 7.28
C ARG A 153 -8.85 -19.02 6.12
N VAL A 154 -7.81 -18.35 5.64
CA VAL A 154 -6.82 -18.96 4.75
C VAL A 154 -6.10 -20.07 5.51
N GLU A 155 -6.28 -21.32 5.12
CA GLU A 155 -5.55 -22.45 5.72
C GLU A 155 -4.14 -22.56 5.10
N LEU A 156 -3.12 -22.52 5.96
CA LEU A 156 -1.72 -22.75 5.57
C LEU A 156 -1.17 -23.91 6.42
N PRO A 157 -0.56 -24.94 5.82
CA PRO A 157 0.06 -26.00 6.60
C PRO A 157 1.10 -25.41 7.56
N ALA A 158 1.00 -25.73 8.86
CA ALA A 158 1.95 -25.30 9.86
C ALA A 158 3.23 -26.15 9.82
N ALA A 159 3.93 -26.09 8.69
CA ALA A 159 5.15 -26.81 8.40
C ALA A 159 5.94 -26.09 7.29
N ALA A 160 7.23 -26.44 7.15
CA ALA A 160 8.01 -26.03 5.99
C ALA A 160 7.46 -26.68 4.70
N PRO A 161 7.50 -25.99 3.54
CA PRO A 161 8.05 -24.65 3.31
C PRO A 161 7.04 -23.50 3.55
N HIS A 162 5.83 -23.79 4.00
CA HIS A 162 4.73 -22.82 4.08
C HIS A 162 4.89 -21.81 5.22
N ILE A 163 5.33 -22.27 6.39
CA ILE A 163 5.58 -21.43 7.57
C ILE A 163 7.00 -21.64 8.07
N SER A 164 7.75 -20.54 8.21
CA SER A 164 9.08 -20.53 8.81
C SER A 164 9.04 -21.08 10.24
N ALA A 165 10.03 -21.92 10.59
CA ALA A 165 10.05 -22.67 11.86
C ALA A 165 9.80 -21.82 13.12
N HIS A 166 10.29 -20.58 13.15
CA HIS A 166 10.14 -19.66 14.29
C HIS A 166 8.72 -19.08 14.47
N ASN A 167 7.79 -19.38 13.56
CA ASN A 167 6.41 -18.91 13.59
C ASN A 167 5.39 -20.05 13.73
N LEU A 168 5.83 -21.31 13.86
CA LEU A 168 4.93 -22.47 13.86
C LEU A 168 3.84 -22.38 14.94
N TRP A 169 4.13 -21.81 16.11
CA TRP A 169 3.16 -21.68 17.20
C TRP A 169 2.31 -20.40 17.15
N ASN A 170 2.62 -19.43 16.28
CA ASN A 170 1.96 -18.11 16.30
C ASN A 170 1.36 -17.66 14.96
N ALA A 171 1.91 -18.07 13.82
CA ALA A 171 1.41 -17.63 12.53
C ALA A 171 0.13 -18.39 12.18
N ASN A 172 -0.91 -17.63 11.84
CA ASN A 172 -2.17 -18.15 11.30
C ASN A 172 -2.81 -19.25 12.15
N ARG A 173 -2.74 -19.10 13.48
CA ARG A 173 -3.40 -19.98 14.45
C ARG A 173 -4.80 -19.46 14.79
N PRO A 174 -5.70 -20.30 15.33
CA PRO A 174 -6.96 -19.83 15.89
C PRO A 174 -6.74 -18.65 16.85
N GLY A 175 -7.64 -17.66 16.83
CA GLY A 175 -7.52 -16.42 17.59
C GLY A 175 -6.54 -15.39 17.02
N THR A 176 -5.87 -15.66 15.89
CA THR A 176 -4.93 -14.71 15.28
C THR A 176 -5.50 -14.05 14.03
N THR A 177 -5.06 -12.83 13.72
CA THR A 177 -5.42 -12.16 12.46
C THR A 177 -4.17 -12.03 11.60
N LEU A 178 -4.25 -12.51 10.36
CA LEU A 178 -3.19 -12.42 9.37
C LEU A 178 -3.47 -11.25 8.43
N PHE A 179 -2.57 -10.27 8.41
CA PHE A 179 -2.59 -9.13 7.50
C PHE A 179 -1.57 -9.34 6.38
N ILE A 180 -2.04 -9.39 5.14
CA ILE A 180 -1.23 -9.72 3.95
C ILE A 180 -1.29 -8.52 3.00
N PRO A 181 -0.29 -7.63 3.02
CA PRO A 181 -0.23 -6.54 2.05
C PRO A 181 -0.01 -7.12 0.66
N ILE A 182 -0.80 -6.67 -0.30
CA ILE A 182 -0.70 -7.04 -1.71
C ILE A 182 -0.52 -5.79 -2.56
N ILE A 183 0.16 -5.93 -3.69
CA ILE A 183 0.43 -4.84 -4.62
C ILE A 183 0.20 -5.37 -6.03
N ASP A 184 -0.54 -4.60 -6.83
CA ASP A 184 -0.69 -4.87 -8.25
C ASP A 184 0.55 -4.37 -9.01
N MET A 185 1.53 -5.27 -9.15
CA MET A 185 2.79 -4.97 -9.82
C MET A 185 2.62 -4.62 -11.30
N THR A 186 1.61 -5.18 -11.96
CA THR A 186 1.36 -4.90 -13.37
C THR A 186 0.91 -3.45 -13.54
N GLN A 187 -0.10 -3.05 -12.77
CA GLN A 187 -0.55 -1.65 -12.77
C GLN A 187 0.58 -0.71 -12.35
N GLN A 188 1.33 -1.04 -11.29
CA GLN A 188 2.45 -0.23 -10.82
C GLN A 188 3.48 0.05 -11.92
N VAL A 189 3.87 -0.98 -12.68
CA VAL A 189 4.88 -0.84 -13.75
C VAL A 189 4.32 -0.07 -14.94
N LEU A 190 3.06 -0.32 -15.32
CA LEU A 190 2.41 0.42 -16.42
C LEU A 190 2.26 1.90 -16.10
N ASP A 191 1.86 2.24 -14.88
CA ASP A 191 1.72 3.63 -14.45
C ASP A 191 3.09 4.33 -14.39
N PHE A 192 4.14 3.66 -13.91
CA PHE A 192 5.50 4.20 -13.98
C PHE A 192 5.96 4.43 -15.42
N LEU A 193 5.70 3.48 -16.32
CA LEU A 193 6.03 3.64 -17.73
C LEU A 193 5.30 4.84 -18.35
N ALA A 194 4.01 5.02 -18.03
CA ALA A 194 3.23 6.17 -18.49
C ALA A 194 3.81 7.50 -17.97
N ILE A 195 4.16 7.56 -16.68
CA ILE A 195 4.80 8.75 -16.07
C ILE A 195 6.14 9.06 -16.75
N TYR A 196 6.98 8.06 -16.98
CA TYR A 196 8.26 8.24 -17.66
C TYR A 196 8.10 8.72 -19.11
N LEU A 197 7.18 8.13 -19.87
CA LEU A 197 6.89 8.55 -21.24
C LEU A 197 6.35 9.98 -21.30
N ALA A 198 5.47 10.37 -20.38
CA ALA A 198 4.99 11.74 -20.25
C ALA A 198 6.13 12.72 -19.88
N GLY A 199 7.14 12.24 -19.14
CA GLY A 199 8.39 12.95 -18.88
C GLY A 199 9.37 13.01 -20.06
N GLY A 200 9.05 12.37 -21.20
CA GLY A 200 9.93 12.29 -22.37
C GLY A 200 11.02 11.22 -22.27
N ILE A 201 10.95 10.34 -21.27
CA ILE A 201 11.89 9.21 -21.09
C ILE A 201 11.37 8.01 -21.86
N ILE A 202 12.15 7.55 -22.84
CA ILE A 202 11.80 6.40 -23.69
C ILE A 202 12.63 5.18 -23.23
N PRO A 203 12.00 4.03 -22.92
CA PRO A 203 12.75 2.82 -22.60
C PRO A 203 13.61 2.37 -23.79
N TRP A 204 14.86 2.00 -23.51
CA TRP A 204 15.87 1.66 -24.53
C TRP A 204 16.30 0.19 -24.41
N ASP A 205 16.40 -0.53 -25.54
CA ASP A 205 17.00 -1.87 -25.63
C ASP A 205 18.51 -1.73 -25.91
N PRO A 206 19.38 -1.92 -24.90
CA PRO A 206 20.82 -1.76 -25.09
C PRO A 206 21.47 -2.89 -25.91
N LEU A 207 20.78 -4.02 -26.10
CA LEU A 207 21.29 -5.14 -26.90
C LEU A 207 21.09 -4.89 -28.40
N ARG A 208 20.04 -4.15 -28.76
CA ARG A 208 19.70 -3.82 -30.15
C ARG A 208 19.88 -2.34 -30.50
N ASP A 209 20.31 -1.54 -29.53
CA ASP A 209 20.51 -0.08 -29.62
C ASP A 209 19.32 0.63 -30.28
N ARG A 210 18.12 0.38 -29.76
CA ARG A 210 16.87 0.97 -30.26
C ARG A 210 15.85 1.20 -29.14
N PRO A 211 14.84 2.07 -29.34
CA PRO A 211 13.71 2.16 -28.42
C PRO A 211 12.96 0.84 -28.26
N CYS A 212 12.41 0.59 -27.06
CA CYS A 212 11.53 -0.54 -26.79
C CYS A 212 10.12 -0.27 -27.34
N GLY A 213 9.93 -0.55 -28.63
CA GLY A 213 8.66 -0.37 -29.34
C GLY A 213 8.51 1.02 -29.96
N ASP A 214 7.36 1.26 -30.62
CA ASP A 214 6.99 2.56 -31.18
C ASP A 214 6.12 3.30 -30.16
N LEU A 215 6.71 4.31 -29.51
CA LEU A 215 6.11 5.05 -28.41
C LEU A 215 5.91 6.55 -28.74
N ASP A 216 6.19 6.96 -29.98
CA ASP A 216 6.16 8.37 -30.38
C ASP A 216 4.80 9.03 -30.12
N ARG A 217 3.71 8.28 -30.31
CA ARG A 217 2.34 8.76 -30.05
C ARG A 217 2.02 9.04 -28.57
N PHE A 218 2.84 8.54 -27.65
CA PHE A 218 2.63 8.66 -26.20
C PHE A 218 3.56 9.70 -25.55
N VAL A 219 4.59 10.15 -26.27
CA VAL A 219 5.49 11.19 -25.81
C VAL A 219 4.82 12.54 -26.03
N LEU A 220 4.58 13.29 -24.96
CA LEU A 220 4.09 14.66 -25.07
C LEU A 220 5.20 15.54 -25.67
N PRO A 221 4.90 16.42 -26.65
CA PRO A 221 5.87 17.37 -27.15
C PRO A 221 6.37 18.22 -25.97
N VAL A 222 7.66 18.14 -25.67
CA VAL A 222 8.26 18.99 -24.64
C VAL A 222 8.26 20.42 -25.18
N CYS A 223 7.34 21.25 -24.69
CA CYS A 223 7.29 22.65 -25.05
C CYS A 223 8.35 23.39 -24.23
N TRP A 224 9.61 23.32 -24.66
CA TRP A 224 10.62 24.26 -24.17
C TRP A 224 10.17 25.65 -24.63
N THR A 225 9.99 26.58 -23.68
CA THR A 225 9.42 27.92 -23.88
C THR A 225 10.28 28.87 -24.74
N SER A 226 11.18 28.36 -25.57
CA SER A 226 11.80 29.14 -26.65
C SER A 226 11.72 28.39 -27.98
N ALA A 227 11.03 28.99 -28.95
CA ALA A 227 10.88 28.46 -30.32
C ALA A 227 12.22 28.28 -31.08
N SER A 228 13.35 28.65 -30.48
CA SER A 228 14.70 28.49 -31.02
C SER A 228 15.38 27.16 -30.70
N GLU A 229 14.87 26.37 -29.75
CA GLU A 229 15.47 25.09 -29.31
C GLU A 229 14.73 23.85 -29.82
N CYS A 230 13.82 24.01 -30.77
CA CYS A 230 13.21 22.91 -31.49
C CYS A 230 14.26 22.28 -32.46
N ARG A 231 15.20 21.50 -31.93
CA ARG A 231 16.13 20.69 -32.72
C ARG A 231 16.08 19.22 -32.28
N SER A 232 15.46 18.45 -33.17
CA SER A 232 15.61 17.00 -33.39
C SER A 232 14.93 16.04 -32.41
N PRO A 233 14.33 14.94 -32.92
CA PRO A 233 13.72 13.92 -32.08
C PRO A 233 14.82 13.17 -31.32
N ILE A 234 14.63 13.00 -30.01
CA ILE A 234 15.40 12.08 -29.15
C ILE A 234 16.92 12.37 -29.21
N SER A 235 17.38 13.37 -28.46
CA SER A 235 18.81 13.51 -28.19
C SER A 235 19.27 12.37 -27.26
N SER A 236 20.54 11.96 -27.37
CA SER A 236 21.14 10.90 -26.54
C SER A 236 21.09 11.16 -25.04
N SER A 237 20.71 12.37 -24.61
CA SER A 237 20.55 12.78 -23.21
C SER A 237 19.17 12.45 -22.60
N THR A 238 18.18 12.05 -23.40
CA THR A 238 16.82 11.68 -22.91
C THR A 238 16.64 10.17 -22.69
N CYS A 239 17.61 9.35 -23.10
CA CYS A 239 17.64 7.91 -22.84
C CYS A 239 18.44 7.64 -21.56
N TRP A 240 17.81 6.99 -20.57
CA TRP A 240 18.53 6.44 -19.42
C TRP A 240 19.43 5.29 -19.89
N ARG A 241 20.70 5.58 -20.18
CA ARG A 241 21.74 4.57 -20.44
C ARG A 241 22.44 4.29 -19.11
N PRO A 242 22.38 3.06 -18.56
CA PRO A 242 23.27 2.72 -17.46
C PRO A 242 24.70 2.85 -17.96
N GLU A 243 25.50 3.71 -17.32
CA GLU A 243 26.92 3.83 -17.64
C GLU A 243 27.55 2.44 -17.50
N ARG A 244 28.12 1.93 -18.60
CA ARG A 244 29.01 0.78 -18.51
C ARG A 244 30.23 1.25 -17.72
N SER A 245 30.29 0.95 -16.43
CA SER A 245 31.56 1.04 -15.71
C SER A 245 32.52 0.10 -16.41
N SER A 246 33.51 0.65 -17.10
CA SER A 246 34.65 -0.10 -17.59
C SER A 246 35.44 -0.59 -16.36
N LEU A 247 35.05 -1.75 -15.83
CA LEU A 247 35.95 -2.59 -15.08
C LEU A 247 36.83 -3.30 -16.12
N ALA A 248 38.00 -2.71 -16.34
CA ALA A 248 39.16 -3.43 -16.84
C ALA A 248 39.69 -4.38 -15.77
#